data_AF-A0A0V1NUJ1-F1
#
_entry.id   AF-A0A0V1NUJ1-F1
#
_cell.length_a   1.000
_cell.length_b   1.000
_cell.length_c   1.000
_cell.angle_alpha   90.00
_cell.angle_beta   90.00
_cell.angle_gamma   90.00
#
_symmetry.space_group_name_H-M   'P 1'
#
loop_
_entity.id
_entity.type
_entity.pdbx_description
1 polymer ?
#
loop_
_entity_poly.entity_id
_entity_poly.type
_entity_poly.pdbx_seq_one_letter_code
_entity_poly.pdbx_strand_id
1 'polypeptide(L)'
;MEFRRLITEIAPDMKGFMELEKDVEEFLNLIFGRICQVEPDIKLSSNESSYLFQLICSDQQPSSQSCKTVVSVQQLLEQSFFDLNILLKRIPIRFILQIPRYGKERLYRGVLPSLQLDISQHFALSSTRVLEMFIFSRFTMSRMLFDRNSLFHCALKSEQDHAVVTLPSIDVRSPPSPVILQLAAVLCIESSHYVSFVRVGDRPESDWIFFDSMADREGEETGHNVPEVRLCPDFSRWLSPENVDQLHRSTIDSNVSAPFERLITDCYLCFYYWPDGLLYS
;
A
#
# COMPACT_ATOMS: atom_id res chain seq x y z
N MET A 1 18.18 -10.84 -21.67
CA MET A 1 17.80 -12.26 -21.83
C MET A 1 18.49 -13.17 -20.82
N GLU A 2 19.78 -12.95 -20.50
CA GLU A 2 20.55 -13.85 -19.63
C GLU A 2 19.95 -14.09 -18.24
N PHE A 3 19.40 -13.05 -17.60
CA PHE A 3 18.74 -13.20 -16.31
C PHE A 3 17.53 -14.16 -16.35
N ARG A 4 16.69 -14.09 -17.40
CA ARG A 4 15.54 -15.00 -17.57
C ARG A 4 15.99 -16.44 -17.82
N ARG A 5 17.11 -16.62 -18.53
CA ARG A 5 17.76 -17.94 -18.74
C ARG A 5 18.20 -18.53 -17.40
N LEU A 6 18.93 -17.76 -16.59
CA LEU A 6 19.37 -18.18 -15.26
C LEU A 6 18.19 -18.53 -14.34
N ILE A 7 17.11 -17.74 -14.37
CA ILE A 7 15.90 -18.06 -13.61
C ILE A 7 15.31 -19.41 -14.03
N THR A 8 15.25 -19.68 -15.35
CA THR A 8 14.73 -20.95 -15.87
C THR A 8 15.60 -22.15 -15.44
N GLU A 9 16.91 -21.94 -15.27
CA GLU A 9 17.83 -22.95 -14.75
C GLU A 9 17.65 -23.18 -13.24
N ILE A 10 17.40 -22.13 -12.46
CA ILE A 10 17.25 -22.20 -10.99
C ILE A 10 15.86 -22.73 -10.59
N ALA A 11 14.82 -22.42 -11.37
CA ALA A 11 13.44 -22.83 -11.13
C ALA A 11 12.83 -23.52 -12.36
N PRO A 12 13.28 -24.73 -12.72
CA PRO A 12 12.84 -25.44 -13.92
C PRO A 12 11.37 -25.90 -13.86
N ASP A 13 10.82 -25.98 -12.64
CA ASP A 13 9.40 -26.23 -12.37
C ASP A 13 8.49 -25.07 -12.80
N MET A 14 9.02 -23.85 -12.84
CA MET A 14 8.28 -22.64 -13.18
C MET A 14 8.50 -22.29 -14.66
N LYS A 15 7.61 -22.80 -15.52
CA LYS A 15 7.73 -22.66 -16.98
C LYS A 15 7.39 -21.26 -17.48
N GLY A 16 7.97 -20.85 -18.61
CA GLY A 16 7.50 -19.68 -19.37
C GLY A 16 8.17 -18.35 -19.04
N PHE A 17 9.22 -18.30 -18.22
CA PHE A 17 9.95 -17.05 -17.95
C PHE A 17 10.57 -16.39 -19.18
N MET A 18 10.86 -17.17 -20.22
CA MET A 18 11.43 -16.67 -21.46
C MET A 18 10.38 -15.97 -22.35
N GLU A 19 9.13 -16.43 -22.33
CA GLU A 19 8.15 -16.12 -23.39
C GLU A 19 6.81 -15.59 -22.87
N LEU A 20 6.44 -15.90 -21.64
CA LEU A 20 5.13 -15.58 -21.06
C LEU A 20 5.24 -14.44 -20.06
N GLU A 21 4.16 -13.66 -19.96
CA GLU A 21 3.94 -12.77 -18.82
C GLU A 21 3.74 -13.60 -17.55
N LYS A 22 4.28 -13.09 -16.44
CA LYS A 22 4.29 -13.76 -15.15
C LYS A 22 3.59 -12.92 -14.11
N ASP A 23 2.91 -13.61 -13.20
CA ASP A 23 2.32 -12.98 -12.04
C ASP A 23 3.42 -12.38 -11.15
N VAL A 24 3.19 -11.18 -10.63
CA VAL A 24 4.22 -10.44 -9.90
C VAL A 24 4.47 -11.06 -8.53
N GLU A 25 3.46 -11.64 -7.88
CA GLU A 25 3.64 -12.35 -6.62
C GLU A 25 4.46 -13.63 -6.81
N GLU A 26 4.18 -14.40 -7.87
CA GLU A 26 4.98 -15.58 -8.25
C GLU A 26 6.46 -15.18 -8.49
N PHE A 27 6.68 -14.08 -9.19
CA PHE A 27 8.02 -13.56 -9.47
C PHE A 27 8.74 -13.09 -8.19
N LEU A 28 8.08 -12.35 -7.31
CA LEU A 28 8.68 -11.87 -6.04
C LEU A 28 9.04 -13.03 -5.11
N ASN A 29 8.18 -14.04 -4.99
CA ASN A 29 8.47 -15.24 -4.21
C ASN A 29 9.68 -16.00 -4.74
N LEU A 30 9.84 -16.07 -6.06
CA LEU A 30 11.00 -16.70 -6.67
C LEU A 30 12.29 -15.92 -6.39
N ILE A 31 12.31 -14.61 -6.68
CA ILE A 31 13.50 -13.78 -6.50
C ILE A 31 13.89 -13.70 -5.04
N PHE A 32 12.97 -13.29 -4.15
CA PHE A 32 13.32 -13.08 -2.74
C PHE A 32 13.43 -14.38 -1.97
N GLY A 33 12.48 -15.30 -2.13
CA GLY A 33 12.45 -16.53 -1.33
C GLY A 33 13.44 -17.58 -1.81
N ARG A 34 13.46 -17.88 -3.12
CA ARG A 34 14.25 -19.01 -3.65
C ARG A 34 15.66 -18.61 -4.03
N ILE A 35 15.84 -17.48 -4.71
CA ILE A 35 17.15 -17.04 -5.22
C ILE A 35 17.93 -16.30 -4.14
N CYS A 36 17.37 -15.24 -3.56
CA CYS A 36 18.07 -14.41 -2.59
C CYS A 36 17.97 -14.93 -1.14
N GLN A 37 17.06 -15.88 -0.86
CA GLN A 37 16.83 -16.46 0.47
C GLN A 37 16.56 -15.41 1.57
N VAL A 38 15.82 -14.37 1.22
CA VAL A 38 15.46 -13.27 2.11
C VAL A 38 14.19 -13.63 2.88
N GLU A 39 14.13 -13.36 4.18
CA GLU A 39 12.90 -13.57 4.96
C GLU A 39 11.80 -12.55 4.57
N PRO A 40 10.52 -12.93 4.52
CA PRO A 40 9.42 -11.98 4.39
C PRO A 40 9.39 -10.92 5.51
N ASP A 41 9.26 -9.66 5.13
CA ASP A 41 9.17 -8.54 6.09
C ASP A 41 7.77 -8.37 6.67
N ILE A 42 6.74 -8.68 5.87
CA ILE A 42 5.35 -8.58 6.26
C ILE A 42 5.01 -9.81 7.09
N LYS A 43 4.83 -9.61 8.39
CA LYS A 43 4.42 -10.65 9.34
C LYS A 43 3.13 -10.23 10.00
N LEU A 44 2.06 -10.98 9.76
CA LEU A 44 0.72 -10.66 10.24
C LEU A 44 0.42 -11.37 11.56
N SER A 45 -0.55 -10.83 12.32
CA SER A 45 -1.08 -11.43 13.54
C SER A 45 -1.73 -12.79 13.30
N SER A 46 -2.16 -13.09 12.06
CA SER A 46 -2.63 -14.41 11.60
C SER A 46 -1.54 -15.49 11.56
N ASN A 47 -0.28 -15.13 11.85
CA ASN A 47 0.93 -15.94 11.64
C ASN A 47 1.33 -16.13 10.17
N GLU A 48 0.67 -15.46 9.25
CA GLU A 48 1.08 -15.45 7.84
C GLU A 48 2.26 -14.50 7.62
N SER A 49 3.08 -14.86 6.63
CA SER A 49 4.24 -14.08 6.23
C SER A 49 4.33 -14.02 4.70
N SER A 50 4.50 -12.83 4.14
CA SER A 50 4.54 -12.61 2.70
C SER A 50 5.48 -11.47 2.30
N TYR A 51 5.91 -11.45 1.04
CA TYR A 51 6.65 -10.31 0.48
C TYR A 51 5.71 -9.20 -0.02
N LEU A 52 4.45 -9.55 -0.28
CA LEU A 52 3.43 -8.72 -0.87
C LEU A 52 2.16 -8.78 0.00
N PHE A 53 1.54 -7.64 0.24
CA PHE A 53 0.23 -7.58 0.89
C PHE A 53 -0.82 -7.05 -0.08
N GLN A 54 -1.84 -7.86 -0.35
CA GLN A 54 -2.95 -7.47 -1.21
C GLN A 54 -3.97 -6.67 -0.41
N LEU A 55 -4.14 -5.40 -0.79
CA LEU A 55 -5.21 -4.57 -0.25
C LEU A 55 -6.55 -5.13 -0.74
N ILE A 56 -7.57 -5.07 0.12
CA ILE A 56 -8.92 -5.52 -0.18
C ILE A 56 -9.87 -4.33 -0.26
N CYS A 57 -10.93 -4.51 -1.04
CA CYS A 57 -12.06 -3.59 -1.12
C CYS A 57 -13.33 -4.35 -0.75
N SER A 58 -14.16 -3.75 0.08
CA SER A 58 -15.45 -4.30 0.51
C SER A 58 -16.40 -4.51 -0.67
N ASP A 59 -16.34 -3.62 -1.67
CA ASP A 59 -16.98 -3.79 -2.97
C ASP A 59 -16.09 -4.67 -3.86
N GLN A 60 -16.40 -5.97 -3.97
CA GLN A 60 -15.63 -6.91 -4.80
C GLN A 60 -15.93 -6.81 -6.31
N GLN A 61 -16.79 -5.88 -6.72
CA GLN A 61 -17.08 -5.59 -8.11
C GLN A 61 -17.04 -4.08 -8.35
N PRO A 62 -16.72 -3.63 -9.58
CA PRO A 62 -16.81 -2.22 -9.95
C PRO A 62 -18.24 -1.71 -9.74
N SER A 63 -18.47 -1.00 -8.64
CA SER A 63 -19.75 -0.37 -8.32
C SER A 63 -19.82 0.99 -9.01
N SER A 64 -21.02 1.48 -9.35
CA SER A 64 -21.16 2.79 -10.01
C SER A 64 -20.56 3.95 -9.19
N GLN A 65 -20.33 3.74 -7.90
CA GLN A 65 -19.72 4.68 -6.96
C GLN A 65 -18.19 4.54 -6.89
N SER A 66 -17.65 3.32 -6.81
CA SER A 66 -16.19 3.08 -6.78
C SER A 66 -15.52 3.49 -8.08
N CYS A 67 -16.14 3.21 -9.23
CA CYS A 67 -15.67 3.64 -10.55
C CYS A 67 -15.60 5.17 -10.75
N LYS A 68 -16.17 5.96 -9.83
CA LYS A 68 -16.14 7.42 -9.85
C LYS A 68 -15.22 8.02 -8.79
N THR A 69 -14.69 7.19 -7.90
CA THR A 69 -13.99 7.64 -6.70
C THR A 69 -12.49 7.54 -6.86
N VAL A 70 -11.79 8.57 -6.39
CA VAL A 70 -10.34 8.53 -6.13
C VAL A 70 -10.14 8.21 -4.65
N VAL A 71 -9.27 7.25 -4.35
CA VAL A 71 -8.96 6.82 -2.98
C VAL A 71 -7.45 6.83 -2.76
N SER A 72 -6.99 7.09 -1.53
CA SER A 72 -5.57 6.97 -1.20
C SER A 72 -5.19 5.55 -0.77
N VAL A 73 -3.92 5.20 -0.94
CA VAL A 73 -3.37 3.93 -0.41
C VAL A 73 -3.49 3.86 1.12
N GLN A 74 -3.36 5.00 1.82
CA GLN A 74 -3.58 5.05 3.28
C GLN A 74 -5.00 4.59 3.65
N GLN A 75 -6.03 5.13 3.00
CA GLN A 75 -7.43 4.74 3.24
C GLN A 75 -7.68 3.26 2.91
N LEU A 76 -7.11 2.76 1.81
CA LEU A 76 -7.23 1.36 1.43
C LEU A 76 -6.56 0.43 2.44
N LEU A 77 -5.39 0.81 2.96
CA LEU A 77 -4.67 0.05 3.98
C LEU A 77 -5.49 -0.04 5.27
N GLU A 78 -5.96 1.10 5.77
CA GLU A 78 -6.78 1.19 6.99
C GLU A 78 -8.03 0.31 6.87
N GLN A 79 -8.75 0.42 5.75
CA GLN A 79 -9.93 -0.40 5.48
C GLN A 79 -9.58 -1.89 5.41
N SER A 80 -8.50 -2.25 4.71
CA SER A 80 -8.08 -3.65 4.56
C SER A 80 -7.73 -4.29 5.91
N PHE A 81 -6.97 -3.58 6.75
CA PHE A 81 -6.58 -4.07 8.08
C PHE A 81 -7.78 -4.21 9.02
N PHE A 82 -8.72 -3.27 8.93
CA PHE A 82 -9.96 -3.30 9.69
C PHE A 82 -10.84 -4.49 9.27
N ASP A 83 -11.10 -4.64 7.97
CA ASP A 83 -11.97 -5.68 7.41
C ASP A 83 -11.41 -7.10 7.63
N LEU A 84 -10.10 -7.28 7.44
CA LEU A 84 -9.42 -8.56 7.70
C LEU A 84 -9.16 -8.83 9.19
N ASN A 85 -9.32 -7.82 10.05
CA ASN A 85 -9.03 -7.91 11.48
C ASN A 85 -7.60 -8.40 11.78
N ILE A 86 -6.61 -7.83 11.07
CA ILE A 86 -5.19 -8.19 11.18
C ILE A 86 -4.34 -7.02 11.67
N LEU A 87 -3.17 -7.34 12.21
CA LEU A 87 -2.14 -6.39 12.62
C LEU A 87 -0.77 -6.88 12.14
N LEU A 88 0.18 -5.96 11.97
CA LEU A 88 1.59 -6.27 11.76
C LEU A 88 2.25 -6.68 13.09
N LYS A 89 3.00 -7.77 13.10
CA LYS A 89 3.77 -8.21 14.28
C LYS A 89 5.03 -7.39 14.52
N ARG A 90 5.58 -6.81 13.46
CA ARG A 90 6.77 -5.94 13.47
C ARG A 90 6.63 -4.87 12.41
N ILE A 91 7.40 -3.79 12.53
CA ILE A 91 7.51 -2.77 11.49
C ILE A 91 8.23 -3.40 10.29
N PRO A 92 7.62 -3.44 9.09
CA PRO A 92 8.27 -3.96 7.90
C PRO A 92 9.30 -2.94 7.38
N ILE A 93 10.53 -3.39 7.11
CA ILE A 93 11.56 -2.54 6.48
C ILE A 93 11.16 -2.22 5.04
N ARG A 94 10.58 -3.20 4.34
CA ARG A 94 9.99 -3.06 3.01
C ARG A 94 8.52 -3.48 3.08
N PHE A 95 7.64 -2.64 2.55
CA PHE A 95 6.21 -2.92 2.54
C PHE A 95 5.67 -2.74 1.12
N ILE A 96 5.43 -3.86 0.45
CA ILE A 96 4.92 -3.91 -0.92
C ILE A 96 3.41 -4.13 -0.84
N LEU A 97 2.66 -3.18 -1.38
CA LEU A 97 1.19 -3.20 -1.38
C LEU A 97 0.68 -3.40 -2.79
N GLN A 98 -0.19 -4.39 -2.99
CA GLN A 98 -0.92 -4.58 -4.23
C GLN A 98 -2.27 -3.89 -4.16
N ILE A 99 -2.55 -3.06 -5.17
CA ILE A 99 -3.81 -2.33 -5.31
C ILE A 99 -4.93 -3.31 -5.71
N PRO A 100 -6.14 -3.18 -5.12
CA PRO A 100 -7.22 -4.10 -5.39
C PRO A 100 -7.74 -3.92 -6.84
N ARG A 101 -7.85 -5.04 -7.56
CA ARG A 101 -8.36 -5.11 -8.94
C ARG A 101 -9.32 -6.28 -9.08
N TYR A 102 -10.26 -6.20 -10.02
CA TYR A 102 -11.14 -7.30 -10.41
C TYR A 102 -10.67 -7.90 -11.73
N GLY A 103 -9.81 -8.93 -11.65
CA GLY A 103 -9.11 -9.45 -12.81
C GLY A 103 -8.21 -8.37 -13.43
N LYS A 104 -8.50 -7.99 -14.68
CA LYS A 104 -7.78 -6.91 -15.38
C LYS A 104 -8.38 -5.52 -15.14
N GLU A 105 -9.56 -5.45 -14.53
CA GLU A 105 -10.30 -4.20 -14.36
C GLU A 105 -9.93 -3.50 -13.05
N ARG A 106 -9.89 -2.17 -13.12
CA ARG A 106 -9.66 -1.29 -11.98
C ARG A 106 -10.98 -1.12 -11.20
N LEU A 107 -10.91 -1.16 -9.87
CA LEU A 107 -12.09 -0.93 -9.03
C LEU A 107 -12.40 0.55 -8.81
N TYR A 108 -11.36 1.39 -8.78
CA TYR A 108 -11.46 2.82 -8.55
C TYR A 108 -11.16 3.60 -9.83
N ARG A 109 -11.69 4.83 -9.91
CA ARG A 109 -11.28 5.78 -10.97
C ARG A 109 -9.78 6.05 -10.88
N GLY A 110 -9.27 6.13 -9.67
CA GLY A 110 -7.87 6.41 -9.39
C GLY A 110 -7.49 6.01 -7.98
N VAL A 111 -6.26 5.56 -7.81
CA VAL A 111 -5.66 5.29 -6.50
C VAL A 111 -4.46 6.19 -6.34
N LEU A 112 -4.49 7.10 -5.36
CA LEU A 112 -3.38 7.98 -5.04
C LEU A 112 -2.37 7.24 -4.15
N PRO A 113 -1.16 6.95 -4.63
CA PRO A 113 -0.13 6.35 -3.79
C PRO A 113 0.41 7.42 -2.83
N SER A 114 0.01 7.32 -1.56
CA SER A 114 0.40 8.27 -0.52
C SER A 114 1.91 8.40 -0.45
N LEU A 115 2.45 9.62 -0.51
CA LEU A 115 3.92 9.81 -0.41
C LEU A 115 4.50 9.28 0.91
N GLN A 116 3.70 9.41 1.97
CA GLN A 116 3.97 8.92 3.31
C GLN A 116 2.82 8.02 3.75
N LEU A 117 3.14 6.88 4.35
CA LEU A 117 2.18 5.90 4.83
C LEU A 117 2.35 5.72 6.34
N ASP A 118 1.35 6.12 7.11
CA ASP A 118 1.36 6.00 8.57
C ASP A 118 0.82 4.62 8.95
N ILE A 119 1.67 3.79 9.54
CA ILE A 119 1.30 2.45 10.02
C ILE A 119 1.22 2.37 11.54
N SER A 120 1.23 3.50 12.24
CA SER A 120 1.35 3.56 13.71
C SER A 120 0.26 2.78 14.45
N GLN A 121 -0.93 2.69 13.86
CA GLN A 121 -2.10 2.03 14.45
C GLN A 121 -2.22 0.55 14.03
N HIS A 122 -1.42 0.12 13.07
CA HIS A 122 -1.57 -1.17 12.39
C HIS A 122 -0.55 -2.21 12.83
N PHE A 123 0.29 -1.91 13.83
CA PHE A 123 1.25 -2.87 14.36
C PHE A 123 1.00 -3.18 15.84
N ALA A 124 1.07 -4.46 16.18
CA ALA A 124 0.93 -4.97 17.53
C ALA A 124 2.22 -4.66 18.30
N LEU A 125 2.33 -3.44 18.83
CA LEU A 125 3.28 -3.21 19.92
C LEU A 125 2.92 -4.15 21.06
N SER A 126 3.92 -4.85 21.60
CA SER A 126 3.84 -5.60 22.87
C SER A 126 3.34 -4.78 24.06
N SER A 127 3.11 -3.48 23.88
CA SER A 127 2.43 -2.61 24.82
C SER A 127 0.93 -2.85 24.74
N THR A 128 0.35 -3.28 25.86
CA THR A 128 -1.07 -3.47 26.21
C THR A 128 -2.07 -2.38 25.76
N ARG A 129 -1.59 -1.31 25.11
CA ARG A 129 -2.33 -0.13 24.62
C ARG A 129 -3.00 -0.32 23.26
N VAL A 130 -2.47 -1.16 22.37
CA VAL A 130 -3.07 -1.35 21.03
C VAL A 130 -4.39 -2.11 21.15
N LEU A 131 -4.50 -3.06 22.08
CA LEU A 131 -5.75 -3.78 22.32
C LEU A 131 -6.87 -2.82 22.76
N GLU A 132 -6.57 -1.85 23.62
CA GLU A 132 -7.55 -0.85 24.08
C GLU A 132 -7.96 0.11 22.97
N MET A 133 -7.03 0.58 22.12
CA MET A 133 -7.37 1.48 21.01
C MET A 133 -8.12 0.77 19.87
N PHE A 134 -7.78 -0.50 19.62
CA PHE A 134 -8.47 -1.37 18.65
C PHE A 134 -9.88 -1.73 19.15
N ILE A 135 -10.07 -1.92 20.45
CA ILE A 135 -11.40 -2.05 21.08
C ILE A 135 -12.15 -0.70 21.01
N PHE A 136 -11.50 0.43 21.28
CA PHE A 136 -12.16 1.74 21.28
C PHE A 136 -12.64 2.16 19.88
N SER A 137 -11.83 1.93 18.84
CA SER A 137 -12.20 2.16 17.44
C SER A 137 -13.40 1.31 17.01
N ARG A 138 -13.51 0.06 17.47
CA ARG A 138 -14.66 -0.80 17.19
C ARG A 138 -15.96 -0.37 17.86
N PHE A 139 -15.93 0.44 18.93
CA PHE A 139 -17.12 0.81 19.70
C PHE A 139 -17.57 2.27 19.55
N THR A 140 -16.77 3.18 18.97
CA THR A 140 -17.19 4.57 18.75
C THR A 140 -17.86 4.78 17.38
N MET A 141 -19.06 4.25 17.21
CA MET A 141 -20.07 4.90 16.38
C MET A 141 -21.49 4.76 16.95
N SER A 142 -21.63 4.87 18.28
CA SER A 142 -22.91 5.27 18.87
C SER A 142 -22.68 6.11 20.14
N ARG A 143 -22.72 7.44 19.97
CA ARG A 143 -22.84 8.48 21.01
C ARG A 143 -21.87 8.38 22.19
N MET A 144 -20.76 9.12 22.12
CA MET A 144 -20.01 9.53 23.32
C MET A 144 -20.34 11.00 23.62
N LEU A 145 -21.02 11.24 24.75
CA LEU A 145 -21.12 12.57 25.36
C LEU A 145 -19.87 12.77 26.20
N PHE A 146 -19.09 13.81 25.87
CA PHE A 146 -17.96 14.25 26.67
C PHE A 146 -18.48 14.99 27.91
N ASP A 147 -18.19 14.49 29.11
CA ASP A 147 -18.29 15.28 30.34
C ASP A 147 -16.94 15.29 31.07
N ARG A 148 -16.63 16.45 31.65
CA ARG A 148 -15.27 16.94 31.93
C ARG A 148 -14.64 16.46 33.23
N ASN A 149 -15.05 15.32 33.78
CA ASN A 149 -14.46 14.75 34.99
C ASN A 149 -14.25 13.23 34.86
N SER A 150 -13.01 12.82 34.58
CA SER A 150 -12.32 11.54 34.84
C SER A 150 -13.10 10.22 35.07
N LEU A 151 -14.25 9.99 34.44
CA LEU A 151 -14.97 8.72 34.49
C LEU A 151 -15.62 8.44 33.13
N PHE A 152 -15.12 7.42 32.43
CA PHE A 152 -15.75 6.91 31.21
C PHE A 152 -17.02 6.13 31.59
N HIS A 153 -18.19 6.73 31.40
CA HIS A 153 -19.46 6.00 31.45
C HIS A 153 -19.85 5.53 30.04
N CYS A 154 -19.59 4.26 29.73
CA CYS A 154 -20.22 3.59 28.60
C CYS A 154 -21.62 3.14 29.01
N ALA A 155 -22.65 3.86 28.56
CA ALA A 155 -24.04 3.44 28.72
C ALA A 155 -24.38 2.35 27.69
N LEU A 156 -24.16 1.08 28.04
CA LEU A 156 -24.72 -0.05 27.29
C LEU A 156 -26.24 -0.03 27.45
N LYS A 157 -26.97 0.16 26.33
CA LYS A 157 -28.40 -0.17 26.28
C LYS A 157 -28.56 -1.68 26.07
N SER A 158 -28.49 -2.43 27.15
CA SER A 158 -29.29 -3.64 27.34
C SER A 158 -29.32 -3.96 28.83
N GLU A 159 -30.52 -4.04 29.39
CA GLU A 159 -30.74 -4.63 30.71
C GLU A 159 -30.28 -6.09 30.66
N GLN A 160 -29.08 -6.37 31.16
CA GLN A 160 -28.62 -7.58 31.87
C GLN A 160 -27.09 -7.65 31.79
N ASP A 161 -26.47 -7.75 32.97
CA ASP A 161 -25.06 -7.98 33.28
C ASP A 161 -24.06 -6.83 33.02
N HIS A 162 -24.00 -5.91 33.99
CA HIS A 162 -22.90 -4.94 34.11
C HIS A 162 -21.64 -5.61 34.70
N ALA A 163 -20.71 -6.03 33.85
CA ALA A 163 -19.32 -6.27 34.26
C ALA A 163 -18.60 -4.92 34.37
N VAL A 164 -18.36 -4.45 35.58
CA VAL A 164 -17.49 -3.28 35.84
C VAL A 164 -16.04 -3.72 35.61
N VAL A 165 -15.53 -3.52 34.39
CA VAL A 165 -14.10 -3.70 34.12
C VAL A 165 -13.38 -2.47 34.66
N THR A 166 -12.77 -2.61 35.83
CA THR A 166 -11.89 -1.57 36.39
C THR A 166 -10.57 -1.62 35.62
N LEU A 167 -10.37 -0.70 34.67
CA LEU A 167 -9.07 -0.55 34.02
C LEU A 167 -8.11 0.09 35.03
N PRO A 168 -6.89 -0.46 35.24
CA PRO A 168 -5.89 0.19 36.07
C PRO A 168 -5.56 1.56 35.48
N SER A 169 -5.39 2.56 36.34
CA SER A 169 -4.99 3.91 35.96
C SER A 169 -3.63 3.89 35.23
N ILE A 170 -3.66 3.93 33.90
CA ILE A 170 -2.46 3.95 33.07
C ILE A 170 -1.88 5.37 33.05
N ASP A 171 -0.64 5.48 33.54
CA ASP A 171 0.24 6.65 33.39
C ASP A 171 0.31 7.07 31.91
N VAL A 172 -0.19 8.26 31.59
CA VAL A 172 -0.22 8.86 30.23
C VAL A 172 1.20 9.27 29.84
N ARG A 173 2.09 8.29 29.67
CA ARG A 173 3.35 8.50 28.96
C ARG A 173 3.05 8.59 27.48
N SER A 174 3.52 9.69 26.87
CA SER A 174 3.50 10.15 25.48
C SER A 174 2.94 9.19 24.41
N PRO A 175 2.23 9.69 23.37
CA PRO A 175 1.82 8.87 22.24
C PRO A 175 3.03 8.12 21.64
N PRO A 176 2.86 6.87 21.18
CA PRO A 176 3.94 6.17 20.49
C PRO A 176 4.42 7.04 19.32
N SER A 177 5.74 7.12 19.13
CA SER A 177 6.32 7.85 17.99
C SER A 177 5.69 7.34 16.69
N PRO A 178 5.28 8.23 15.78
CA PRO A 178 4.63 7.82 14.55
C PRO A 178 5.59 7.00 13.70
N VAL A 179 5.10 5.87 13.19
CA VAL A 179 5.84 4.99 12.26
C VAL A 179 5.38 5.31 10.85
N ILE A 180 6.18 6.11 10.16
CA ILE A 180 5.88 6.60 8.81
C ILE A 180 6.80 5.93 7.81
N LEU A 181 6.21 5.20 6.87
CA LEU A 181 6.90 4.64 5.72
C LEU A 181 6.93 5.67 4.57
N GLN A 182 7.96 5.61 3.74
CA GLN A 182 8.13 6.48 2.58
C GLN A 182 7.88 5.69 1.31
N LEU A 183 7.12 6.27 0.38
CA LEU A 183 6.94 5.71 -0.95
C LEU A 183 8.25 5.83 -1.75
N ALA A 184 8.74 4.71 -2.26
CA ALA A 184 9.95 4.62 -3.09
C ALA A 184 9.63 4.47 -4.58
N ALA A 185 8.65 3.62 -4.91
CA ALA A 185 8.31 3.34 -6.29
C ALA A 185 6.84 2.93 -6.42
N VAL A 186 6.30 3.09 -7.63
CA VAL A 186 4.98 2.64 -8.04
C VAL A 186 5.13 1.86 -9.34
N LEU A 187 4.63 0.63 -9.37
CA LEU A 187 4.49 -0.14 -10.58
C LEU A 187 3.05 0.03 -11.08
N CYS A 188 2.91 0.41 -12.35
CA CYS A 188 1.62 0.62 -13.00
C CYS A 188 1.40 -0.41 -14.11
N ILE A 189 0.15 -0.81 -14.31
CA ILE A 189 -0.29 -1.64 -15.44
C ILE A 189 -1.66 -1.19 -15.91
N GLU A 190 -1.75 -0.90 -17.22
CA GLU A 190 -3.01 -0.58 -17.87
C GLU A 190 -3.72 -1.87 -18.28
N SER A 191 -3.10 -2.68 -19.15
CA SER A 191 -3.65 -3.94 -19.66
C SER A 191 -2.70 -5.11 -19.50
N SER A 192 -1.52 -5.03 -20.11
CA SER A 192 -0.44 -6.02 -20.03
C SER A 192 0.96 -5.39 -19.98
N HIS A 193 1.05 -4.08 -20.23
CA HIS A 193 2.32 -3.35 -20.26
C HIS A 193 2.60 -2.70 -18.91
N TYR A 194 3.67 -3.18 -18.26
CA TYR A 194 4.13 -2.63 -17.00
C TYR A 194 5.07 -1.44 -17.23
N VAL A 195 4.83 -0.37 -16.47
CA VAL A 195 5.71 0.79 -16.38
C VAL A 195 5.95 1.14 -14.92
N SER A 196 7.01 1.88 -14.63
CA SER A 196 7.36 2.21 -13.25
C SER A 196 7.61 3.69 -13.05
N PHE A 197 7.20 4.18 -11.90
CA PHE A 197 7.58 5.48 -11.35
C PHE A 197 8.48 5.27 -10.16
N VAL A 198 9.63 5.93 -10.12
CA VAL A 198 10.62 5.77 -9.06
C VAL A 198 11.02 7.14 -8.52
N ARG A 199 11.09 7.26 -7.20
CA ARG A 199 11.51 8.48 -6.52
C ARG A 199 13.03 8.58 -6.51
N VAL A 200 13.56 9.74 -6.91
CA VAL A 200 15.00 10.02 -7.05
C VAL A 200 15.54 10.74 -5.80
N GLY A 201 15.26 10.18 -4.63
CA GLY A 201 15.76 10.72 -3.37
C GLY A 201 14.89 10.39 -2.16
N ASP A 202 15.41 10.72 -0.98
CA ASP A 202 14.79 10.51 0.34
C ASP A 202 13.98 11.73 0.82
N ARG A 203 14.25 12.91 0.29
CA ARG A 203 13.56 14.16 0.66
C ARG A 203 12.12 14.19 0.17
N PRO A 204 11.16 14.76 0.92
CA PRO A 204 9.75 14.85 0.49
C PRO A 204 9.57 15.49 -0.89
N GLU A 205 10.41 16.46 -1.23
CA GLU A 205 10.38 17.20 -2.49
C GLU A 205 11.16 16.52 -3.61
N SER A 206 11.67 15.30 -3.40
CA SER A 206 12.48 14.61 -4.40
C SER A 206 11.70 14.42 -5.69
N ASP A 207 12.42 14.54 -6.81
CA ASP A 207 11.87 14.32 -8.14
C ASP A 207 11.51 12.84 -8.35
N TRP A 208 10.68 12.62 -9.36
CA TRP A 208 10.29 11.28 -9.80
C TRP A 208 10.80 11.04 -11.21
N ILE A 209 11.08 9.78 -11.52
CA ILE A 209 11.34 9.34 -12.90
C ILE A 209 10.27 8.34 -13.31
N PHE A 210 9.79 8.49 -14.53
CA PHE A 210 9.02 7.50 -15.25
C PHE A 210 9.97 6.63 -16.08
N PHE A 211 9.74 5.32 -16.07
CA PHE A 211 10.47 4.36 -16.89
C PHE A 211 9.50 3.45 -17.64
N ASP A 212 9.72 3.35 -18.94
CA ASP A 212 9.03 2.45 -19.85
C ASP A 212 10.05 1.64 -20.65
N SER A 213 10.03 0.32 -20.48
CA SER A 213 10.98 -0.59 -21.11
C SER A 213 10.74 -0.81 -22.61
N MET A 214 9.56 -0.43 -23.11
CA MET A 214 9.13 -0.62 -24.50
C MET A 214 8.49 0.65 -25.07
N ALA A 215 9.03 1.83 -24.71
CA ALA A 215 8.50 3.12 -25.13
C ALA A 215 8.54 3.34 -26.66
N ASP A 216 9.55 2.81 -27.32
CA ASP A 216 9.69 2.87 -28.78
C ASP A 216 10.27 1.57 -29.35
N ARG A 217 10.21 1.41 -30.67
CA ARG A 217 10.76 0.26 -31.39
C ARG A 217 11.51 0.72 -32.63
N GLU A 218 12.78 0.35 -32.71
CA GLU A 218 13.59 0.54 -33.90
C GLU A 218 13.60 -0.72 -34.75
N GLY A 219 13.14 -0.59 -36.00
CA GLY A 219 13.06 -1.69 -36.97
C GLY A 219 11.75 -2.49 -36.89
N GLU A 220 11.54 -3.36 -37.87
CA GLU A 220 10.31 -4.15 -38.02
C GLU A 220 10.44 -5.52 -37.31
N GLU A 221 10.47 -6.62 -38.06
CA GLU A 221 10.45 -7.99 -37.51
C GLU A 221 11.69 -8.33 -36.68
N THR A 222 12.87 -7.88 -37.10
CA THR A 222 14.15 -8.08 -36.38
C THR A 222 14.52 -6.88 -35.49
N GLY A 223 13.59 -5.94 -35.33
CA GLY A 223 13.78 -4.74 -34.53
C GLY A 223 13.91 -5.03 -33.03
N HIS A 224 14.28 -4.00 -32.29
CA HIS A 224 14.44 -4.05 -30.84
C HIS A 224 13.70 -2.89 -30.17
N ASN A 225 13.32 -3.10 -28.91
CA ASN A 225 12.63 -2.07 -28.13
C ASN A 225 13.65 -1.08 -27.57
N VAL A 226 13.31 0.20 -27.59
CA VAL A 226 14.09 1.29 -27.02
C VAL A 226 13.40 1.75 -25.74
N PRO A 227 14.06 1.65 -24.58
CA PRO A 227 13.50 2.11 -23.32
C PRO A 227 13.56 3.63 -23.20
N GLU A 228 12.63 4.20 -22.45
CA GLU A 228 12.59 5.63 -22.14
C GLU A 228 12.64 5.86 -20.63
N VAL A 229 13.41 6.86 -20.21
CA VAL A 229 13.39 7.41 -18.86
C VAL A 229 13.05 8.89 -18.97
N ARG A 230 11.98 9.32 -18.28
CA ARG A 230 11.54 10.73 -18.25
C ARG A 230 11.51 11.26 -16.83
N LEU A 231 12.01 12.48 -16.64
CA LEU A 231 11.83 13.20 -15.38
C LEU A 231 10.38 13.66 -15.25
N CYS A 232 9.82 13.44 -14.07
CA CYS A 232 8.47 13.81 -13.68
C CYS A 232 8.55 14.79 -12.51
N PRO A 233 8.84 16.09 -12.77
CA PRO A 233 8.87 17.09 -11.72
C PRO A 233 7.47 17.26 -11.11
N ASP A 234 7.41 17.76 -9.89
CA ASP A 234 6.19 18.12 -9.17
C ASP A 234 5.25 16.97 -8.78
N PHE A 235 5.58 15.71 -9.04
CA PHE A 235 4.75 14.57 -8.60
C PHE A 235 4.52 14.58 -7.09
N SER A 236 5.56 14.87 -6.31
CA SER A 236 5.51 14.92 -4.85
C SER A 236 4.48 15.94 -4.31
N ARG A 237 4.22 17.02 -5.06
CA ARG A 237 3.17 18.00 -4.70
C ARG A 237 1.78 17.38 -4.72
N TRP A 238 1.53 16.47 -5.66
CA TRP A 238 0.22 15.87 -5.88
C TRP A 238 -0.02 14.62 -5.03
N LEU A 239 1.04 13.89 -4.65
CA LEU A 239 0.96 12.66 -3.85
C LEU A 239 0.61 12.87 -2.35
N SER A 240 0.37 14.12 -1.94
CA SER A 240 -0.16 14.43 -0.61
C SER A 240 -1.61 13.95 -0.46
N PRO A 241 -2.00 13.33 0.68
CA PRO A 241 -3.38 12.92 0.96
C PRO A 241 -4.39 14.07 0.85
N GLU A 242 -3.97 15.31 1.10
CA GLU A 242 -4.84 16.50 1.00
C GLU A 242 -5.39 16.73 -0.40
N ASN A 243 -4.71 16.22 -1.44
CA ASN A 243 -5.14 16.38 -2.82
C ASN A 243 -6.18 15.35 -3.26
N VAL A 244 -6.49 14.33 -2.44
CA VAL A 244 -7.47 13.29 -2.81
C VAL A 244 -8.83 13.91 -3.13
N ASP A 245 -9.32 14.83 -2.28
CA ASP A 245 -10.60 15.50 -2.48
C ASP A 245 -10.60 16.43 -3.70
N GLN A 246 -9.43 17.01 -4.03
CA GLN A 246 -9.27 17.82 -5.23
C GLN A 246 -9.34 16.94 -6.48
N LEU A 247 -8.57 15.85 -6.50
CA LEU A 247 -8.51 14.87 -7.59
C LEU A 247 -9.83 14.15 -7.81
N HIS A 248 -10.60 13.93 -6.74
CA HIS A 248 -11.95 13.37 -6.80
C HIS A 248 -12.93 14.31 -7.51
N ARG A 249 -12.89 15.61 -7.16
CA ARG A 249 -13.80 16.64 -7.71
C ARG A 249 -13.42 17.12 -9.10
N SER A 250 -12.14 17.19 -9.42
CA SER A 250 -11.67 17.56 -10.76
C SER A 250 -11.83 16.38 -11.72
N THR A 251 -12.19 16.65 -12.97
CA THR A 251 -11.76 15.75 -14.04
C THR A 251 -10.23 15.82 -14.08
N ILE A 252 -9.56 14.68 -13.80
CA ILE A 252 -8.09 14.53 -13.83
C ILE A 252 -7.49 15.25 -15.07
N ASP A 253 -8.25 15.25 -16.17
CA ASP A 253 -8.01 15.87 -17.48
C ASP A 253 -7.60 17.35 -17.50
N SER A 254 -7.90 18.17 -16.48
CA SER A 254 -7.83 19.64 -16.67
C SER A 254 -6.56 20.33 -16.14
N ASN A 255 -5.72 19.67 -15.32
CA ASN A 255 -4.48 20.27 -14.77
C ASN A 255 -3.34 19.28 -14.51
N VAL A 256 -3.53 18.00 -14.81
CA VAL A 256 -2.63 16.93 -14.37
C VAL A 256 -1.88 16.36 -15.57
N SER A 257 -0.57 16.14 -15.42
CA SER A 257 0.25 15.59 -16.52
C SER A 257 -0.16 14.15 -16.86
N ALA A 258 -0.11 13.77 -18.14
CA ALA A 258 -0.42 12.41 -18.59
C ALA A 258 0.34 11.31 -17.80
N PRO A 259 1.65 11.45 -17.50
CA PRO A 259 2.35 10.49 -16.65
C PRO A 259 1.73 10.34 -15.25
N PHE A 260 1.26 11.44 -14.65
CA PHE A 260 0.63 11.38 -13.34
C PHE A 260 -0.76 10.77 -13.38
N GLU A 261 -1.54 11.05 -14.43
CA GLU A 261 -2.81 10.37 -14.66
C GLU A 261 -2.61 8.85 -14.77
N ARG A 262 -1.59 8.41 -15.51
CA ARG A 262 -1.22 7.00 -15.60
C ARG A 262 -0.80 6.42 -14.25
N LEU A 263 -0.06 7.17 -13.43
CA LEU A 263 0.33 6.76 -12.08
C LEU A 263 -0.91 6.47 -11.21
N ILE A 264 -1.91 7.35 -11.23
CA ILE A 264 -3.11 7.21 -10.40
C ILE A 264 -4.08 6.17 -10.93
N THR A 265 -4.34 6.19 -12.23
CA THR A 265 -5.35 5.33 -12.84
C THR A 265 -4.83 3.89 -12.93
N ASP A 266 -3.57 3.69 -13.29
CA ASP A 266 -3.02 2.35 -13.53
C ASP A 266 -2.14 1.82 -12.39
N CYS A 267 -2.21 2.42 -11.20
CA CYS A 267 -1.49 1.96 -10.02
C CYS A 267 -1.74 0.46 -9.77
N TYR A 268 -0.67 -0.31 -9.56
CA TYR A 268 -0.74 -1.76 -9.35
C TYR A 268 0.01 -2.22 -8.12
N LEU A 269 1.30 -1.86 -8.00
CA LEU A 269 2.07 -2.05 -6.77
C LEU A 269 2.61 -0.74 -6.24
N CYS A 270 2.57 -0.56 -4.94
CA CYS A 270 3.24 0.53 -4.23
C CYS A 270 4.34 -0.04 -3.34
N PHE A 271 5.55 0.48 -3.48
CA PHE A 271 6.72 0.06 -2.71
C PHE A 271 7.03 1.11 -1.65
N TYR A 272 6.85 0.75 -0.39
CA TYR A 272 7.19 1.58 0.75
C TYR A 272 8.41 1.02 1.48
N TYR A 273 9.17 1.90 2.12
CA TYR A 273 10.26 1.52 3.02
C TYR A 273 10.21 2.31 4.32
N TRP A 274 10.72 1.72 5.39
CA TRP A 274 10.89 2.41 6.68
C TRP A 274 12.28 3.06 6.74
N PRO A 275 12.39 4.40 6.74
CA PRO A 275 13.70 5.07 6.72
C PRO A 275 14.58 4.74 7.92
N ASP A 276 14.00 4.67 9.12
CA ASP A 276 14.77 4.39 10.33
C ASP A 276 15.22 2.93 10.41
N GLY A 277 14.53 2.03 9.69
CA GLY A 277 14.89 0.61 9.63
C GLY A 277 16.23 0.35 8.95
N LEU A 278 16.64 1.24 8.02
CA LEU A 278 17.93 1.15 7.32
C LEU A 278 19.14 1.40 8.23
N LEU A 279 18.93 1.98 9.42
CA LEU A 279 19.98 2.15 10.42
C LEU A 279 20.24 0.88 11.24
N TYR A 280 19.34 -0.11 11.15
CA TYR A 280 19.39 -1.36 11.93
C TYR A 280 19.55 -2.62 11.06
N SER A 281 19.75 -2.46 9.75
CA SER A 281 19.98 -3.53 8.77
C SER A 281 21.45 -3.82 8.53
#